data_AF-C9W1V3-F1
#
_entry.id   AF-C9W1V3-F1
#
_cell.length_a   1.000
_cell.length_b   1.000
_cell.length_c   1.000
_cell.angle_alpha   90.00
_cell.angle_beta   90.00
_cell.angle_gamma   90.00
#
_symmetry.space_group_name_H-M   'P 1'
#
loop_
_entity.id
_entity.type
_entity.pdbx_description
1 polymer ?
#
loop_
_entity_poly.entity_id
_entity_poly.type
_entity_poly.pdbx_seq_one_letter_code
_entity_poly.pdbx_strand_id
1 'polypeptide(L)'
;VVLSVAVALVLSQVKGQNPVWADEAKYGENQDAWESLKADASSPYYMILATYTDDPVWGRDFTCLKVQATVVNEAEKSVQAIITYNHEQDASYKTSYENIYATSQYDYKKENAITYETQDGRTFTDVLAYSGGNCDVFYVPPTADLPSGGYELWATAYNDIPENCLDKFVEYSEGLDVRAVYTSQCP
;
A
#
# COMPACT_ATOMS: atom_id res chain seq x y z
N VAL A 1 -20.05 20.37 55.04
CA VAL A 1 -19.76 19.22 54.16
C VAL A 1 -19.73 19.74 52.73
N VAL A 2 -18.55 19.89 52.14
CA VAL A 2 -18.41 20.33 50.73
C VAL A 2 -18.07 19.08 49.94
N LEU A 3 -19.02 18.61 49.14
CA LEU A 3 -18.85 17.48 48.24
C LEU A 3 -18.11 17.98 46.99
N SER A 4 -16.82 17.68 46.88
CA SER A 4 -16.07 17.88 45.64
C SER A 4 -16.37 16.72 44.68
N VAL A 5 -17.15 16.98 43.63
CA VAL A 5 -17.37 16.03 42.53
C VAL A 5 -16.17 16.14 41.59
N ALA A 6 -15.30 15.12 41.62
CA ALA A 6 -14.28 14.95 40.60
C ALA A 6 -14.95 14.41 39.32
N VAL A 7 -15.01 15.25 38.29
CA VAL A 7 -15.40 14.82 36.94
C VAL A 7 -14.19 14.14 36.32
N ALA A 8 -14.15 12.81 36.37
CA ALA A 8 -13.22 12.03 35.57
C ALA A 8 -13.69 12.07 34.11
N LEU A 9 -13.06 12.92 33.31
CA LEU A 9 -13.16 12.88 31.85
C LEU A 9 -12.49 11.60 31.36
N VAL A 10 -13.27 10.54 31.19
CA VAL A 10 -12.87 9.39 30.39
C VAL A 10 -12.94 9.83 28.94
N LEU A 11 -11.81 10.25 28.37
CA LEU A 11 -11.64 10.37 26.94
C LEU A 11 -11.70 8.96 26.35
N SER A 12 -12.88 8.53 25.91
CA SER A 12 -13.00 7.39 25.02
C SER A 12 -12.30 7.76 23.71
N GLN A 13 -11.08 7.27 23.51
CA GLN A 13 -10.48 7.29 22.19
C GLN A 13 -11.36 6.44 21.29
N VAL A 14 -12.04 7.07 20.34
CA VAL A 14 -12.72 6.38 19.26
C VAL A 14 -11.60 5.76 18.42
N LYS A 15 -11.19 4.53 18.74
CA LYS A 15 -10.48 3.70 17.75
C LYS A 15 -11.45 3.57 16.58
N GLY A 16 -11.16 4.27 15.47
CA GLY A 16 -11.86 4.04 14.22
C GLY A 16 -11.85 2.54 13.94
N GLN A 17 -12.98 1.97 13.51
CA GLN A 17 -13.03 0.55 13.21
C GLN A 17 -12.03 0.27 12.09
N ASN A 18 -11.09 -0.65 12.32
CA ASN A 18 -10.18 -1.14 11.30
C ASN A 18 -10.99 -1.70 10.11
N PRO A 19 -10.41 -1.77 8.90
CA PRO A 19 -11.04 -2.47 7.78
C PRO A 19 -11.43 -3.90 8.15
N VAL A 20 -12.54 -4.41 7.59
CA VAL A 20 -13.07 -5.75 7.94
C VAL A 20 -12.10 -6.90 7.62
N TRP A 21 -11.19 -6.68 6.66
CA TRP A 21 -10.14 -7.63 6.28
C TRP A 21 -8.89 -7.55 7.18
N ALA A 22 -8.81 -6.58 8.08
CA ALA A 22 -7.72 -6.43 9.05
C ALA A 22 -7.96 -7.31 10.29
N ASP A 23 -7.99 -8.62 10.08
CA ASP A 23 -8.08 -9.66 11.11
C ASP A 23 -7.00 -10.74 10.85
N GLU A 24 -5.92 -10.70 11.62
CA GLU A 24 -4.75 -11.59 11.45
C GLU A 24 -5.13 -13.07 11.55
N ALA A 25 -6.06 -13.44 12.44
CA ALA A 25 -6.45 -14.83 12.63
C ALA A 25 -7.24 -15.38 11.44
N LYS A 26 -7.95 -14.51 10.70
CA LYS A 26 -8.80 -14.90 9.56
C LYS A 26 -8.11 -14.73 8.21
N TYR A 27 -7.31 -13.67 8.05
CA TYR A 27 -6.76 -13.26 6.76
C TYR A 27 -5.22 -13.23 6.73
N GLY A 28 -4.55 -13.42 7.88
CA GLY A 28 -3.10 -13.26 8.00
C GLY A 28 -2.26 -14.19 7.11
N GLU A 29 -2.80 -15.33 6.67
CA GLU A 29 -2.14 -16.21 5.69
C GLU A 29 -1.91 -15.53 4.33
N ASN A 30 -2.76 -14.56 3.97
CA ASN A 30 -2.65 -13.79 2.73
C ASN A 30 -2.12 -12.37 2.96
N GLN A 31 -1.48 -12.10 4.10
CA GLN A 31 -1.07 -10.75 4.49
C GLN A 31 0.36 -10.74 5.04
N ASP A 32 1.24 -11.60 4.49
CA ASP A 32 2.68 -11.54 4.78
C ASP A 32 3.34 -10.47 3.91
N ALA A 33 3.50 -9.27 4.48
CA ALA A 33 4.12 -8.16 3.76
C ALA A 33 5.61 -8.39 3.48
N TRP A 34 6.31 -9.18 4.30
CA TRP A 34 7.72 -9.46 4.03
C TRP A 34 7.89 -10.45 2.87
N GLU A 35 7.00 -11.42 2.75
CA GLU A 35 6.96 -12.34 1.62
C GLU A 35 6.65 -11.60 0.30
N SER A 36 5.61 -10.76 0.29
CA SER A 36 5.27 -9.90 -0.85
C SER A 36 6.43 -8.99 -1.23
N LEU A 37 6.99 -8.23 -0.27
CA LEU A 37 8.07 -7.27 -0.54
C LEU A 37 9.35 -7.92 -1.10
N LYS A 38 9.67 -9.14 -0.69
CA LYS A 38 10.83 -9.87 -1.24
C LYS A 38 10.61 -10.35 -2.67
N ALA A 39 9.36 -10.57 -3.08
CA ALA A 39 9.05 -10.99 -4.43
C ALA A 39 9.50 -9.94 -5.48
N ASP A 40 9.49 -8.67 -5.10
CA ASP A 40 9.99 -7.54 -5.91
C ASP A 40 11.46 -7.71 -6.32
N ALA A 41 12.25 -8.53 -5.64
CA ALA A 41 13.65 -8.76 -6.00
C ALA A 41 13.79 -9.75 -7.18
N SER A 42 12.78 -10.58 -7.40
CA SER A 42 12.79 -11.61 -8.46
C SER A 42 12.13 -11.13 -9.74
N SER A 43 11.13 -10.25 -9.64
CA SER A 43 10.39 -9.71 -10.78
C SER A 43 9.80 -8.35 -10.43
N PRO A 44 9.66 -7.44 -11.41
CA PRO A 44 9.03 -6.16 -11.15
C PRO A 44 7.53 -6.36 -10.89
N TYR A 45 6.98 -5.55 -9.99
CA TYR A 45 5.54 -5.42 -9.80
C TYR A 45 5.04 -4.17 -10.48
N TYR A 46 3.90 -4.29 -11.15
CA TYR A 46 3.23 -3.22 -11.86
C TYR A 46 1.96 -2.84 -11.12
N MET A 47 1.75 -1.56 -10.84
CA MET A 47 0.48 -1.11 -10.28
C MET A 47 -0.54 -1.07 -11.41
N ILE A 48 -1.50 -1.99 -11.39
CA ILE A 48 -2.47 -2.18 -12.46
C ILE A 48 -3.64 -1.22 -12.29
N LEU A 49 -4.23 -1.19 -11.09
CA LEU A 49 -5.40 -0.39 -10.76
C LEU A 49 -5.14 0.39 -9.47
N ALA A 50 -5.78 1.56 -9.38
CA ALA A 50 -5.84 2.34 -8.15
C ALA A 50 -7.22 3.00 -8.00
N THR A 51 -7.56 3.41 -6.78
CA THR A 51 -8.80 4.16 -6.49
C THR A 51 -8.55 5.64 -6.19
N TYR A 52 -7.37 6.15 -6.51
CA TYR A 52 -6.96 7.54 -6.29
C TYR A 52 -6.01 8.00 -7.39
N THR A 53 -5.93 9.31 -7.61
CA THR A 53 -5.19 9.90 -8.76
C THR A 53 -3.86 10.52 -8.37
N ASP A 54 -3.73 10.99 -7.13
CA ASP A 54 -2.65 11.88 -6.72
C ASP A 54 -1.81 11.22 -5.63
N ASP A 55 -0.50 11.29 -5.77
CA ASP A 55 0.46 10.81 -4.78
C ASP A 55 1.54 11.88 -4.49
N PRO A 56 1.98 12.07 -3.23
CA PRO A 56 3.00 13.06 -2.88
C PRO A 56 4.39 12.85 -3.51
N VAL A 57 4.70 11.65 -4.00
CA VAL A 57 5.95 11.29 -4.67
C VAL A 57 5.74 11.21 -6.18
N TRP A 58 4.72 10.49 -6.63
CA TRP A 58 4.50 10.20 -8.05
C TRP A 58 3.76 11.31 -8.80
N GLY A 59 3.20 12.27 -8.06
CA GLY A 59 2.50 13.42 -8.60
C GLY A 59 1.03 13.14 -8.89
N ARG A 60 0.38 14.13 -9.51
CA ARG A 60 -1.01 13.99 -9.94
C ARG A 60 -1.14 13.15 -11.20
N ASP A 61 -2.25 12.43 -11.29
CA ASP A 61 -2.60 11.56 -12.41
C ASP A 61 -1.45 10.62 -12.80
N PHE A 62 -0.81 10.04 -11.80
CA PHE A 62 0.33 9.14 -12.02
C PHE A 62 -0.10 7.89 -12.81
N THR A 63 0.77 7.41 -13.69
CA THR A 63 0.55 6.25 -14.55
C THR A 63 1.85 5.46 -14.73
N CYS A 64 1.74 4.27 -15.30
CA CYS A 64 2.88 3.44 -15.68
C CYS A 64 3.87 3.16 -14.54
N LEU A 65 3.31 2.98 -13.35
CA LEU A 65 4.05 2.76 -12.13
C LEU A 65 4.49 1.30 -12.02
N LYS A 66 5.80 1.08 -11.88
CA LYS A 66 6.38 -0.22 -11.54
C LYS A 66 7.45 -0.09 -10.47
N VAL A 67 7.58 -1.13 -9.66
CA VAL A 67 8.60 -1.25 -8.61
C VAL A 67 9.46 -2.48 -8.86
N GLN A 68 10.75 -2.37 -8.52
CA GLN A 68 11.70 -3.48 -8.52
C GLN A 68 12.66 -3.30 -7.34
N ALA A 69 12.77 -4.32 -6.48
CA ALA A 69 13.77 -4.34 -5.43
C ALA A 69 15.15 -4.62 -6.03
N THR A 70 16.16 -3.93 -5.50
CA THR A 70 17.56 -3.98 -5.94
C THR A 70 18.49 -4.54 -4.88
N VAL A 71 18.15 -4.34 -3.60
CA VAL A 71 18.89 -4.87 -2.45
C VAL A 71 17.87 -5.37 -1.45
N VAL A 72 18.10 -6.57 -0.90
CA VAL A 72 17.24 -7.19 0.12
C VAL A 72 18.03 -7.30 1.42
N ASN A 73 17.44 -6.85 2.53
CA ASN A 73 17.98 -6.98 3.87
C ASN A 73 17.05 -7.83 4.74
N GLU A 74 17.40 -9.11 4.93
CA GLU A 74 16.61 -10.06 5.72
C GLU A 74 16.59 -9.73 7.23
N ALA A 75 17.60 -9.04 7.75
CA ALA A 75 17.66 -8.72 9.18
C ALA A 75 16.68 -7.59 9.54
N GLU A 76 16.54 -6.61 8.66
CA GLU A 76 15.64 -5.46 8.83
C GLU A 76 14.28 -5.66 8.16
N LYS A 77 14.11 -6.76 7.42
CA LYS A 77 12.96 -7.01 6.54
C LYS A 77 12.68 -5.83 5.62
N SER A 78 13.73 -5.38 4.94
CA SER A 78 13.67 -4.21 4.07
C SER A 78 14.26 -4.46 2.70
N VAL A 79 13.90 -3.60 1.75
CA VAL A 79 14.48 -3.55 0.42
C VAL A 79 14.83 -2.12 0.02
N GLN A 80 15.83 -1.98 -0.85
CA GLN A 80 16.01 -0.76 -1.63
C GLN A 80 15.31 -0.96 -2.97
N ALA A 81 14.37 -0.08 -3.30
CA ALA A 81 13.55 -0.20 -4.49
C ALA A 81 13.82 0.94 -5.49
N ILE A 82 13.75 0.59 -6.77
CA ILE A 82 13.64 1.56 -7.87
C ILE A 82 12.18 1.56 -8.30
N ILE A 83 11.54 2.72 -8.24
CA ILE A 83 10.17 2.92 -8.70
C ILE A 83 10.22 3.80 -9.93
N THR A 84 9.60 3.38 -11.02
CA THR A 84 9.47 4.21 -12.24
C THR A 84 8.01 4.47 -12.54
N TYR A 85 7.69 5.69 -12.95
CA TYR A 85 6.33 6.15 -13.20
C TYR A 85 6.31 7.28 -14.22
N ASN A 86 5.11 7.66 -14.65
CA ASN A 86 4.83 8.82 -15.48
C ASN A 86 3.74 9.68 -14.80
N HIS A 87 3.64 10.96 -15.13
CA HIS A 87 2.60 11.85 -14.59
C HIS A 87 2.25 12.96 -15.60
N GLU A 88 1.07 13.59 -15.44
CA GLU A 88 0.50 14.52 -16.43
C GLU A 88 1.44 15.69 -16.82
N GLN A 89 2.30 16.13 -15.89
CA GLN A 89 3.10 17.35 -16.06
C GLN A 89 4.38 17.13 -16.88
N ASP A 90 4.78 15.89 -17.16
CA ASP A 90 6.00 15.60 -17.90
C ASP A 90 5.91 14.24 -18.59
N ALA A 91 5.98 14.21 -19.92
CA ALA A 91 5.93 12.99 -20.72
C ALA A 91 7.18 12.08 -20.55
N SER A 92 8.18 12.50 -19.77
CA SER A 92 9.35 11.70 -19.46
C SER A 92 9.14 10.80 -18.25
N TYR A 93 9.53 9.53 -18.39
CA TYR A 93 9.59 8.59 -17.27
C TYR A 93 10.43 9.13 -16.13
N LYS A 94 9.85 9.10 -14.94
CA LYS A 94 10.49 9.46 -13.68
C LYS A 94 10.95 8.21 -12.95
N THR A 95 11.91 8.42 -12.07
CA THR A 95 12.44 7.39 -11.18
C THR A 95 12.55 7.96 -9.77
N SER A 96 11.99 7.27 -8.78
CA SER A 96 12.33 7.46 -7.37
C SER A 96 13.10 6.24 -6.84
N TYR A 97 13.82 6.47 -5.75
CA TYR A 97 14.55 5.46 -5.02
C TYR A 97 14.08 5.51 -3.58
N GLU A 98 13.66 4.38 -3.04
CA GLU A 98 13.00 4.31 -1.74
C GLU A 98 13.52 3.12 -0.96
N ASN A 99 13.65 3.29 0.36
CA ASN A 99 13.82 2.16 1.27
C ASN A 99 12.41 1.72 1.68
N ILE A 100 12.09 0.44 1.56
CA ILE A 100 10.78 -0.09 1.92
C ILE A 100 10.97 -1.14 3.00
N TYR A 101 10.22 -1.03 4.09
CA TYR A 101 10.30 -1.91 5.25
C TYR A 101 9.00 -2.66 5.42
N ALA A 102 9.05 -3.97 5.64
CA ALA A 102 7.89 -4.71 6.13
C ALA A 102 7.64 -4.32 7.60
N THR A 103 6.43 -3.87 7.91
CA THR A 103 6.01 -3.42 9.24
C THR A 103 4.67 -4.03 9.63
N SER A 104 4.26 -3.84 10.89
CA SER A 104 2.97 -4.33 11.40
C SER A 104 2.00 -3.17 11.64
N GLN A 105 0.76 -3.36 11.22
CA GLN A 105 -0.36 -2.45 11.45
C GLN A 105 -1.54 -3.21 12.08
N TYR A 106 -2.48 -2.46 12.67
CA TYR A 106 -3.72 -3.03 13.25
C TYR A 106 -3.50 -4.12 14.31
N ASP A 107 -2.46 -3.96 15.14
CA ASP A 107 -2.09 -4.88 16.23
C ASP A 107 -1.65 -6.29 15.75
N TYR A 108 -1.30 -6.46 14.46
CA TYR A 108 -0.76 -7.72 13.92
C TYR A 108 0.59 -8.07 14.56
N LYS A 109 0.86 -9.37 14.72
CA LYS A 109 2.16 -9.88 15.20
C LYS A 109 3.16 -10.10 14.07
N LYS A 110 2.65 -10.49 12.90
CA LYS A 110 3.43 -10.61 11.67
C LYS A 110 3.35 -9.29 10.89
N GLU A 111 4.36 -9.00 10.09
CA GLU A 111 4.35 -7.82 9.23
C GLU A 111 3.28 -7.97 8.14
N ASN A 112 2.34 -7.04 8.10
CA ASN A 112 1.21 -6.98 7.16
C ASN A 112 1.10 -5.62 6.47
N ALA A 113 2.10 -4.77 6.63
CA ALA A 113 2.18 -3.47 5.99
C ALA A 113 3.57 -3.25 5.44
N ILE A 114 3.69 -2.29 4.54
CA ILE A 114 4.96 -1.79 4.05
C ILE A 114 5.06 -0.31 4.35
N THR A 115 6.22 0.11 4.85
CA THR A 115 6.54 1.50 5.11
C THR A 115 7.62 1.95 4.15
N TYR A 116 7.28 2.91 3.30
CA TYR A 116 8.19 3.57 2.38
C TYR A 116 8.93 4.69 3.12
N GLU A 117 10.23 4.81 2.86
CA GLU A 117 11.06 5.96 3.24
C GLU A 117 11.69 6.54 1.97
N THR A 118 11.30 7.77 1.64
CA THR A 118 11.81 8.50 0.48
C THR A 118 13.17 9.12 0.77
N GLN A 119 13.93 9.47 -0.27
CA GLN A 119 15.24 10.13 -0.11
C GLN A 119 15.18 11.47 0.63
N ASP A 120 14.04 12.17 0.60
CA ASP A 120 13.81 13.40 1.35
C ASP A 120 13.32 13.17 2.79
N GLY A 121 13.23 11.91 3.23
CA GLY A 121 12.93 11.50 4.60
C GLY A 121 11.44 11.46 4.94
N ARG A 122 10.54 11.55 3.94
CA ARG A 122 9.11 11.31 4.15
C ARG A 122 8.84 9.82 4.30
N THR A 123 7.79 9.50 5.04
CA THR A 123 7.36 8.12 5.25
C THR A 123 5.89 7.95 4.91
N PHE A 124 5.58 6.84 4.24
CA PHE A 124 4.22 6.43 3.86
C PHE A 124 4.03 4.98 4.29
N THR A 125 2.83 4.59 4.68
CA THR A 125 2.58 3.21 5.12
C THR A 125 1.29 2.70 4.54
N ASP A 126 1.42 1.63 3.76
CA ASP A 126 0.31 0.95 3.11
C ASP A 126 0.18 -0.44 3.70
N VAL A 127 -1.06 -0.91 3.82
CA VAL A 127 -1.37 -2.18 4.48
C VAL A 127 -1.75 -3.21 3.44
N LEU A 128 -1.11 -4.37 3.49
CA LEU A 128 -1.41 -5.49 2.61
C LEU A 128 -2.78 -6.06 3.00
N ALA A 129 -3.80 -5.75 2.21
CA ALA A 129 -5.15 -6.24 2.42
C ALA A 129 -5.29 -7.69 1.97
N TYR A 130 -4.61 -8.07 0.89
CA TYR A 130 -4.56 -9.44 0.36
C TYR A 130 -3.35 -9.64 -0.55
N SER A 131 -2.72 -10.81 -0.49
CA SER A 131 -1.72 -11.28 -1.44
C SER A 131 -2.09 -12.65 -2.00
N GLY A 132 -1.97 -12.78 -3.32
CA GLY A 132 -2.11 -14.01 -4.08
C GLY A 132 -0.77 -14.63 -4.50
N GLY A 133 0.36 -14.10 -4.02
CA GLY A 133 1.71 -14.58 -4.31
C GLY A 133 2.37 -13.89 -5.51
N ASN A 134 1.66 -13.72 -6.64
CA ASN A 134 2.16 -12.97 -7.82
C ASN A 134 1.36 -11.68 -8.08
N CYS A 135 0.51 -11.31 -7.12
CA CYS A 135 -0.31 -10.11 -7.10
C CYS A 135 -0.63 -9.73 -5.65
N ASP A 136 -0.81 -8.43 -5.44
CA ASP A 136 -1.06 -7.84 -4.13
C ASP A 136 -2.16 -6.78 -4.21
N VAL A 137 -2.97 -6.68 -3.15
CA VAL A 137 -3.96 -5.63 -2.94
C VAL A 137 -3.53 -4.86 -1.70
N PHE A 138 -3.09 -3.62 -1.90
CA PHE A 138 -2.73 -2.72 -0.82
C PHE A 138 -3.86 -1.75 -0.52
N TYR A 139 -4.02 -1.44 0.75
CA TYR A 139 -4.84 -0.35 1.26
C TYR A 139 -3.92 0.80 1.66
N VAL A 140 -4.19 1.98 1.09
CA VAL A 140 -3.53 3.23 1.45
C VAL A 140 -4.42 3.94 2.48
N PRO A 141 -4.03 4.00 3.77
CA PRO A 141 -4.84 4.65 4.79
C PRO A 141 -5.01 6.15 4.54
N PRO A 142 -6.10 6.77 5.03
CA PRO A 142 -6.29 8.20 4.98
C PRO A 142 -5.11 9.00 5.55
N THR A 143 -4.64 9.98 4.77
CA THR A 143 -3.60 10.94 5.18
C THR A 143 -4.07 12.37 4.97
N ALA A 144 -3.23 13.35 5.31
CA ALA A 144 -3.52 14.75 5.00
C ALA A 144 -3.56 15.02 3.47
N ASP A 145 -2.74 14.30 2.70
CA ASP A 145 -2.63 14.43 1.25
C ASP A 145 -3.64 13.54 0.50
N LEU A 146 -4.08 12.44 1.11
CA LEU A 146 -5.12 11.55 0.60
C LEU A 146 -6.21 11.30 1.67
N PRO A 147 -7.16 12.24 1.89
CA PRO A 147 -8.09 12.18 3.02
C PRO A 147 -9.07 11.00 3.02
N SER A 148 -9.33 10.41 1.85
CA SER A 148 -10.21 9.24 1.72
C SER A 148 -9.46 7.91 1.80
N GLY A 149 -8.12 7.93 1.78
CA GLY A 149 -7.32 6.74 1.49
C GLY A 149 -7.62 6.17 0.10
N GLY A 150 -7.23 4.92 -0.12
CA GLY A 150 -7.52 4.22 -1.37
C GLY A 150 -7.05 2.77 -1.36
N TYR A 151 -7.18 2.13 -2.51
CA TYR A 151 -6.66 0.78 -2.76
C TYR A 151 -5.83 0.76 -4.04
N GLU A 152 -4.92 -0.21 -4.08
CA GLU A 152 -4.02 -0.47 -5.19
C GLU A 152 -4.03 -1.96 -5.50
N LEU A 153 -4.00 -2.30 -6.80
CA LEU A 153 -3.79 -3.66 -7.27
C LEU A 153 -2.46 -3.73 -7.99
N TRP A 154 -1.58 -4.60 -7.51
CA TRP A 154 -0.27 -4.84 -8.06
C TRP A 154 -0.16 -6.27 -8.58
N ALA A 155 0.60 -6.47 -9.66
CA ALA A 155 0.88 -7.79 -10.20
C ALA A 155 2.22 -7.84 -10.92
N THR A 156 2.82 -9.02 -11.00
CA THR A 156 4.05 -9.26 -11.78
C THR A 156 3.83 -9.30 -13.30
N ALA A 157 2.58 -9.48 -13.74
CA ALA A 157 2.19 -9.48 -15.14
C ALA A 157 0.99 -8.55 -15.37
N TYR A 158 1.19 -7.45 -16.10
CA TYR A 158 0.13 -6.45 -16.32
C TYR A 158 -0.98 -6.93 -17.26
N ASN A 159 -0.71 -7.94 -18.09
CA ASN A 159 -1.64 -8.48 -19.09
C ASN A 159 -2.27 -9.81 -18.68
N ASP A 160 -1.93 -10.35 -17.51
CA ASP A 160 -2.43 -11.62 -16.98
C ASP A 160 -2.59 -11.50 -15.46
N ILE A 161 -3.58 -10.69 -15.07
CA ILE A 161 -3.84 -10.37 -13.67
C ILE A 161 -4.56 -11.56 -13.02
N PRO A 162 -4.03 -12.10 -11.90
CA PRO A 162 -4.69 -13.20 -11.21
C PRO A 162 -6.10 -12.84 -10.71
N GLU A 163 -7.08 -13.70 -11.02
CA GLU A 163 -8.51 -13.48 -10.69
C GLU A 163 -8.73 -13.28 -9.18
N ASN A 164 -8.00 -13.99 -8.33
CA ASN A 164 -8.13 -13.88 -6.88
C ASN A 164 -7.82 -12.48 -6.34
N CYS A 165 -6.75 -11.83 -6.82
CA CYS A 165 -6.46 -10.46 -6.41
C CYS A 165 -7.41 -9.46 -7.04
N LEU A 166 -7.85 -9.69 -8.29
CA LEU A 166 -8.83 -8.83 -8.93
C LEU A 166 -10.17 -8.85 -8.19
N ASP A 167 -10.67 -10.03 -7.82
CA ASP A 167 -11.89 -10.20 -7.04
C ASP A 167 -11.78 -9.49 -5.68
N LYS A 168 -10.63 -9.64 -5.00
CA LYS A 168 -10.37 -8.98 -3.70
C LYS A 168 -10.28 -7.46 -3.83
N PHE A 169 -9.63 -6.97 -4.88
CA PHE A 169 -9.58 -5.54 -5.16
C PHE A 169 -10.98 -4.99 -5.42
N VAL A 170 -11.80 -5.65 -6.25
CA VAL A 170 -13.19 -5.25 -6.51
C VAL A 170 -14.04 -5.27 -5.25
N GLU A 171 -13.90 -6.30 -4.41
CA GLU A 171 -14.59 -6.41 -3.12
C GLU A 171 -14.21 -5.25 -2.18
N TYR A 172 -12.91 -4.96 -2.03
CA TYR A 172 -12.43 -3.99 -1.05
C TYR A 172 -12.58 -2.53 -1.50
N SER A 173 -12.61 -2.29 -2.81
CA SER A 173 -12.79 -0.97 -3.42
C SER A 173 -14.25 -0.63 -3.75
N GLU A 174 -15.22 -1.43 -3.28
CA GLU A 174 -16.63 -1.21 -3.57
C GLU A 174 -17.08 0.23 -3.25
N GLY A 175 -17.65 0.91 -4.25
CA GLY A 175 -18.11 2.29 -4.13
C GLY A 175 -17.05 3.37 -4.36
N LEU A 176 -15.81 2.99 -4.68
CA LEU A 176 -14.74 3.91 -5.07
C LEU A 176 -14.59 3.98 -6.60
N ASP A 177 -14.09 5.12 -7.09
CA ASP A 177 -13.75 5.28 -8.50
C ASP A 177 -12.44 4.55 -8.81
N VAL A 178 -12.52 3.50 -9.63
CA VAL A 178 -11.36 2.71 -10.06
C VAL A 178 -10.80 3.26 -11.37
N ARG A 179 -9.47 3.35 -11.47
CA ARG A 179 -8.76 3.69 -12.71
C ARG A 179 -7.61 2.73 -13.00
N ALA A 180 -7.24 2.63 -14.27
CA ALA A 180 -6.02 1.94 -14.68
C ALA A 180 -4.79 2.83 -14.45
N VAL A 181 -3.69 2.21 -14.02
CA VAL A 181 -2.39 2.86 -13.77
C VAL A 181 -1.35 2.34 -14.76
N TYR A 182 -1.05 1.04 -14.77
CA TYR A 182 -0.19 0.40 -15.76
C TYR A 182 -1.03 -0.29 -16.84
N THR A 183 -0.75 0.01 -18.11
CA THR A 183 -1.46 -0.56 -19.27
C THR A 183 -0.47 -0.88 -20.39
N SER A 184 -0.97 -1.44 -21.49
CA SER A 184 -0.16 -1.67 -22.70
C SER A 184 0.34 -0.40 -23.39
N GLN A 185 -0.08 0.79 -22.94
CA GLN A 185 0.46 2.08 -23.41
C GLN A 185 1.75 2.48 -22.68
N CYS A 186 2.07 1.80 -21.57
CA CYS A 186 3.32 1.94 -20.86
C CYS A 186 4.43 1.13 -21.61
N PRO A 187 5.69 1.59 -21.56
CA PRO A 187 6.83 0.96 -22.20
C PRO A 187 7.27 -0.33 -21.50
#